data_AF-A0A529LEE9-F1
#
_entry.id   AF-A0A529LEE9-F1
#
_cell.length_a   1.000
_cell.length_b   1.000
_cell.length_c   1.000
_cell.angle_alpha   90.00
_cell.angle_beta   90.00
_cell.angle_gamma   90.00
#
_symmetry.space_group_name_H-M   'P 1'
#
loop_
_entity.id
_entity.type
_entity.pdbx_description
1 polymer ?
#
loop_
_entity_poly.entity_id
_entity_poly.type
_entity_poly.pdbx_seq_one_letter_code
_entity_poly.pdbx_strand_id
1 'polypeptide(L)' 'MPKTESNPIDLGTRAADFLLPDAQGVLHRLADFDAKPALLVAFISNRCPFVVLIREQLAVFARDYAGKGLQVVAI' A
#
# COMPACT_ATOMS: atom_id res chain seq x y z
N MET A 1 -19.17 1.83 11.37
CA MET A 1 -17.89 1.33 10.82
C MET A 1 -17.15 0.63 11.95
N PRO A 2 -16.79 -0.65 11.80
CA PRO A 2 -16.15 -1.40 12.88
C PRO A 2 -14.75 -0.85 13.14
N LYS A 3 -14.42 -0.61 14.41
CA LYS A 3 -13.06 -0.35 14.86
C LYS A 3 -12.42 -1.72 15.09
N THR A 4 -11.71 -2.22 14.10
CA THR A 4 -11.03 -3.51 14.18
C THR A 4 -9.54 -3.24 14.03
N GLU A 5 -8.76 -3.74 14.97
CA GLU A 5 -7.31 -3.66 14.88
C GLU A 5 -6.79 -4.59 13.78
N SER A 6 -5.58 -4.33 13.31
CA SER A 6 -4.91 -5.22 12.36
C SER A 6 -4.72 -6.61 13.00
N ASN A 7 -4.90 -7.65 12.19
CA ASN A 7 -4.60 -9.01 12.63
C ASN A 7 -3.09 -9.14 12.95
N PRO A 8 -2.72 -9.97 13.95
CA PRO A 8 -1.32 -10.31 14.17
C PRO A 8 -0.82 -11.15 12.99
N ILE A 9 0.17 -10.63 12.26
CA ILE A 9 0.87 -11.34 11.19
C ILE A 9 2.34 -11.44 11.58
N ASP A 10 2.92 -12.63 11.47
CA ASP A 10 4.31 -12.87 11.83
C ASP A 10 5.28 -12.10 10.93
N LEU A 11 6.27 -11.46 11.55
CA LEU A 11 7.35 -10.80 10.82
C LEU A 11 8.17 -11.83 10.04
N GLY A 12 8.51 -11.49 8.79
CA GLY A 12 9.16 -12.42 7.86
C GLY A 12 8.19 -13.22 6.98
N THR A 13 6.89 -13.12 7.21
CA THR A 13 5.87 -13.62 6.27
C THR A 13 6.07 -12.96 4.91
N ARG A 14 6.17 -13.78 3.85
CA ARG A 14 6.34 -13.28 2.49
C ARG A 14 5.06 -12.60 2.01
N ALA A 15 5.21 -11.52 1.25
CA ALA A 15 4.09 -10.89 0.55
C ALA A 15 3.45 -11.91 -0.40
N ALA A 16 2.12 -12.04 -0.33
CA ALA A 16 1.36 -12.84 -1.27
C ALA A 16 1.38 -12.16 -2.65
N ASP A 17 1.49 -12.96 -3.70
CA ASP A 17 1.39 -12.45 -5.07
C ASP A 17 -0.03 -11.96 -5.36
N PHE A 18 -0.15 -10.99 -6.27
CA PHE A 18 -1.41 -10.39 -6.66
C PHE A 18 -1.42 -9.99 -8.14
N LEU A 19 -2.61 -9.79 -8.69
CA LEU A 19 -2.84 -9.21 -10.00
C LEU A 19 -4.10 -8.35 -9.89
N LEU A 20 -3.92 -7.03 -9.76
CA LEU A 20 -5.01 -6.10 -9.50
C LEU A 20 -5.05 -4.99 -10.55
N PRO A 21 -6.24 -4.63 -11.07
CA PRO A 21 -6.39 -3.49 -11.97
C PRO A 21 -6.40 -2.19 -11.18
N ASP A 22 -5.79 -1.14 -11.75
CA ASP A 22 -6.07 0.24 -11.32
C ASP A 22 -7.37 0.78 -11.95
N ALA A 23 -7.68 2.05 -11.68
CA ALA A 23 -8.89 2.70 -12.21
C ALA A 23 -8.89 2.86 -13.74
N GLN A 24 -7.73 2.69 -14.39
CA GLN A 24 -7.58 2.72 -15.85
C GLN A 24 -7.56 1.31 -16.45
N GLY A 25 -7.64 0.25 -15.62
CA GLY A 25 -7.58 -1.14 -16.05
C GLY A 25 -6.16 -1.66 -16.29
N VAL A 26 -5.12 -0.90 -15.94
CA VAL A 26 -3.74 -1.39 -16.00
C VAL A 26 -3.56 -2.40 -14.86
N LEU A 27 -3.04 -3.57 -15.20
CA LEU A 27 -2.80 -4.64 -14.24
C LEU A 27 -1.44 -4.46 -13.57
N HIS A 28 -1.43 -4.57 -12.24
CA HIS A 28 -0.23 -4.51 -11.41
C HIS A 28 -0.04 -5.84 -10.67
N ARG A 29 1.19 -6.34 -10.66
CA ARG A 29 1.63 -7.57 -9.99
C ARG A 29 2.68 -7.28 -8.95
N LEU A 30 2.88 -8.19 -8.00
CA LEU A 30 3.95 -8.05 -7.01
C LEU A 30 5.33 -7.87 -7.67
N ALA A 31 5.60 -8.60 -8.74
CA ALA A 31 6.85 -8.54 -9.51
C ALA A 31 7.12 -7.17 -10.16
N ASP A 32 6.10 -6.32 -10.36
CA ASP A 32 6.30 -4.97 -10.92
C ASP A 32 6.99 -4.02 -9.93
N PHE A 33 7.16 -4.45 -8.68
CA PHE A 33 7.73 -3.67 -7.58
C PHE A 33 9.14 -4.14 -7.15
N ASP A 34 9.79 -5.03 -7.92
CA ASP A 34 11.13 -5.55 -7.60
C ASP A 34 12.27 -4.54 -7.87
N ALA A 35 11.96 -3.38 -8.47
CA ALA A 35 12.95 -2.37 -8.84
C ALA A 35 13.49 -1.57 -7.64
N LYS A 36 12.84 -1.64 -6.48
CA LYS A 36 13.22 -0.91 -5.27
C LYS A 36 13.36 -1.86 -4.07
N PRO A 37 14.26 -1.54 -3.12
CA PRO A 37 14.55 -2.43 -1.99
C PRO A 37 13.39 -2.59 -0.99
N ALA A 38 12.38 -1.71 -1.04
CA ALA A 38 11.24 -1.77 -0.13
C ALA A 38 9.92 -1.55 -0.88
N LEU A 39 8.90 -2.30 -0.46
CA LEU A 39 7.52 -2.18 -0.89
C LEU A 39 6.61 -1.99 0.32
N LEU A 40 5.74 -0.99 0.27
CA LEU A 40 4.61 -0.82 1.18
C LEU A 40 3.31 -1.18 0.48
N VAL A 41 2.60 -2.18 1.00
CA VAL A 41 1.23 -2.51 0.61
C VAL A 41 0.27 -1.93 1.66
N ALA A 42 -0.61 -1.01 1.27
CA ALA A 42 -1.53 -0.33 2.18
C ALA A 42 -2.99 -0.56 1.76
N PHE A 43 -3.76 -1.27 2.58
CA PHE A 43 -5.20 -1.43 2.38
C PHE A 43 -5.94 -0.20 2.93
N ILE A 44 -6.62 0.55 2.06
CA ILE A 44 -7.24 1.83 2.38
C ILE A 44 -8.70 1.92 1.90
N SER A 45 -9.35 3.05 2.17
CA SER A 45 -10.72 3.29 1.75
C SER A 45 -10.98 4.78 1.61
N ASN A 46 -11.74 5.15 0.57
CA ASN A 46 -12.08 6.54 0.25
C ASN A 46 -13.00 7.21 1.28
N ARG A 47 -13.67 6.44 2.14
CA ARG A 47 -14.66 6.96 3.11
C ARG A 47 -14.40 6.60 4.56
N CYS A 48 -13.35 5.82 4.84
CA CYS A 48 -13.00 5.45 6.21
C CYS A 48 -12.43 6.67 6.98
N PRO A 49 -13.01 7.08 8.11
CA PRO A 49 -12.51 8.22 8.91
C PRO A 49 -11.04 8.09 9.31
N PHE A 50 -10.56 6.88 9.56
CA PHE A 50 -9.15 6.62 9.88
C PHE A 50 -8.22 6.90 8.70
N VAL A 51 -8.66 6.60 7.47
CA VAL A 51 -7.90 6.90 6.25
C VAL A 51 -7.99 8.38 5.92
N VAL A 52 -9.18 8.98 6.04
CA VAL A 52 -9.38 10.43 5.85
C VAL A 52 -8.44 11.24 6.74
N LEU A 53 -8.22 10.79 7.98
CA LEU A 53 -7.29 11.42 8.91
C LEU A 53 -5.83 11.45 8.41
N ILE A 54 -5.37 10.41 7.70
CA ILE A 54 -3.96 10.25 7.30
C ILE A 54 -3.69 10.49 5.81
N ARG A 55 -4.73 10.65 4.98
CA ARG A 55 -4.63 10.62 3.52
C ARG A 55 -3.59 11.59 2.95
N GLU A 56 -3.61 12.84 3.41
CA GLU A 56 -2.70 13.88 2.89
C GLU A 56 -1.24 13.55 3.23
N GLN A 57 -1.00 13.13 4.47
CA GLN A 57 0.32 12.74 4.96
C GLN A 57 0.82 11.46 4.30
N LEU A 58 -0.06 10.49 4.02
CA LEU A 58 0.30 9.28 3.27
C LEU A 58 0.78 9.63 1.87
N ALA A 59 0.13 10.59 1.20
CA ALA A 59 0.54 11.05 -0.12
C ALA A 59 1.90 11.79 -0.08
N VAL A 60 2.14 12.62 0.95
CA VAL A 60 3.44 13.27 1.17
C VAL A 60 4.53 12.23 1.42
N PHE A 61 4.29 11.29 2.33
CA PHE A 61 5.21 10.19 2.65
C PHE A 61 5.60 9.39 1.41
N ALA A 62 4.63 8.98 0.59
CA ALA A 62 4.91 8.23 -0.62
C ALA A 62 5.83 9.00 -1.58
N ARG A 63 5.62 10.32 -1.74
CA ARG A 63 6.48 11.19 -2.57
C ARG A 63 7.88 11.34 -1.98
N ASP A 64 7.99 11.56 -0.68
CA ASP A 64 9.27 11.77 0.02
C ASP A 64 10.19 10.55 -0.08
N TYR A 65 9.62 9.35 -0.19
CA TYR A 65 10.35 8.08 -0.26
C TYR A 65 10.44 7.45 -1.66
N ALA A 66 9.70 7.96 -2.65
CA ALA A 66 9.77 7.47 -4.03
C ALA A 66 11.20 7.50 -4.60
N GLY A 67 11.97 8.56 -4.29
CA GLY A 67 13.37 8.69 -4.67
C GLY A 67 14.34 7.91 -3.78
N LYS A 68 13.89 7.35 -2.65
CA LYS A 68 14.75 6.78 -1.59
C LYS A 68 14.71 5.26 -1.51
N GLY A 69 14.04 4.59 -2.45
CA GLY A 69 13.99 3.13 -2.47
C GLY A 69 12.68 2.51 -1.98
N LEU A 70 11.62 3.30 -1.82
CA LEU A 70 10.29 2.77 -1.48
C LEU A 70 9.36 2.83 -2.68
N GLN A 71 8.67 1.73 -2.96
CA GLN A 71 7.44 1.72 -3.76
C GLN A 71 6.23 1.57 -2.83
N VAL A 72 5.12 2.21 -3.19
CA VAL A 72 3.86 2.14 -2.44
C VAL A 72 2.76 1.68 -3.39
N VAL A 73 2.02 0.65 -2.98
CA VAL A 73 0.79 0.22 -3.62
C VAL A 73 -0.36 0.32 -2.62
N ALA A 74 -1.39 1.07 -3.00
CA ALA A 74 -2.60 1.22 -2.21
C ALA A 74 -3.72 0.35 -2.80
N ILE A 75 -4.35 -0.46 -1.96
CA ILE A 75 -5.43 -1.40 -2.32
C ILE A 75 -6.73 -0.96 -1.64
#